data_AF-X1FH47-F1
#
_entry.id   AF-X1FH47-F1
#
_cell.length_a   1.000
_cell.length_b   1.000
_cell.length_c   1.000
_cell.angle_alpha   90.00
_cell.angle_beta   90.00
_cell.angle_gamma   90.00
#
_symmetry.space_group_name_H-M   'P 1'
#
loop_
_entity.id
_entity.type
_entity.pdbx_description
1 polymer ?
#
loop_
_entity_poly.entity_id
_entity_poly.type
_entity_poly.pdbx_seq_one_letter_code
_entity_poly.pdbx_strand_id
1 'polypeptide(L)'
;EKGWGVIDQGIIWHPMGIKLILEKKLPDFSIEVIPETIWDAEHKHDHVIGGKCIGLSVVPKGACATCNIDAAVMGQIKVSPGKVFKFGLPLEEYINQEYWTLGRSTQDLADELGRPRSTVEMWMEKADIPRRSLEEARQLRMVRDDQVRKFGGRATITALGTGAFTDIPKDDCPQCKEARAGGKSKRNHTATLLSIGNEHLLINAPKGISEMLGLKKVKPNYVLLEHVHEDVMGGLHELRPLNPVVFATKPAWDYLRRHYSALSGEKGRFEDIYPFKRYVIKDRPFRLGPFAVKGVGVQHAKPGEPKALGFRIDMGPKVLWHCSDVYRIPNYKKVLKNVDIFIGDGSSLKREIVQKRGKTAYGHTSIKKQIKWAREADIPRIYFTQIGHVGKTHADLDDILREMAPNAQALLDGAEISLGGSAPGAKHPTPMAEDLLEGKRTMMVRAKPYSEYAKQAIYLLSETDV
;
A
#
# COMPACT_ATOMS: atom_id res chain seq x y z
N GLU A 1 -13.89 -21.11 21.31
CA GLU A 1 -13.31 -20.58 22.57
C GLU A 1 -11.96 -19.95 22.28
N LYS A 2 -11.78 -18.70 22.73
CA LYS A 2 -10.56 -17.87 22.77
C LYS A 2 -9.92 -17.49 21.43
N GLY A 3 -10.58 -16.59 20.69
CA GLY A 3 -9.94 -15.77 19.65
C GLY A 3 -9.81 -14.32 20.14
N TRP A 4 -8.62 -13.73 19.99
CA TRP A 4 -8.38 -12.30 20.17
C TRP A 4 -8.54 -11.62 18.81
N GLY A 5 -9.28 -10.51 18.73
CA GLY A 5 -9.51 -9.74 17.50
C GLY A 5 -9.46 -8.24 17.76
N VAL A 6 -8.90 -7.49 16.81
CA VAL A 6 -8.90 -6.03 16.77
C VAL A 6 -10.09 -5.58 15.93
N ILE A 7 -10.90 -4.67 16.46
CA ILE A 7 -12.04 -4.08 15.76
C ILE A 7 -11.51 -2.96 14.87
N ASP A 8 -11.11 -3.29 13.65
CA ASP A 8 -10.84 -2.27 12.64
C ASP A 8 -11.83 -2.29 11.47
N GLN A 9 -12.65 -3.34 11.31
CA GLN A 9 -13.81 -3.36 10.39
C GLN A 9 -14.86 -4.38 10.87
N GLY A 10 -15.75 -3.96 11.78
CA GLY A 10 -16.77 -4.82 12.38
C GLY A 10 -17.57 -5.65 11.37
N ILE A 11 -17.75 -6.93 11.67
CA ILE A 11 -19.04 -7.64 11.88
C ILE A 11 -18.69 -9.01 12.48
N ILE A 12 -19.15 -9.27 13.71
CA ILE A 12 -19.18 -10.63 14.28
C ILE A 12 -20.61 -11.14 14.13
N TRP A 13 -20.80 -12.28 13.48
CA TRP A 13 -22.13 -12.87 13.29
C TRP A 13 -22.53 -13.72 14.49
N HIS A 14 -23.56 -13.27 15.23
CA HIS A 14 -24.18 -14.06 16.31
C HIS A 14 -25.29 -14.98 15.74
N PRO A 15 -25.37 -16.26 16.16
CA PRO A 15 -26.35 -17.23 15.63
C PRO A 15 -27.82 -16.78 15.71
N MET A 16 -28.18 -16.02 16.76
CA MET A 16 -29.53 -15.46 16.93
C MET A 16 -29.83 -14.34 15.92
N GLY A 17 -28.83 -13.54 15.55
CA GLY A 17 -28.98 -12.47 14.55
C GLY A 17 -29.19 -13.03 13.15
N ILE A 18 -28.50 -14.14 12.83
CA ILE A 18 -28.73 -14.90 11.59
C ILE A 18 -30.18 -15.40 11.53
N LYS A 19 -30.72 -15.95 12.62
CA LYS A 19 -32.11 -16.43 12.69
C LYS A 19 -33.14 -15.33 12.41
N LEU A 20 -32.96 -14.14 13.00
CA LEU A 20 -33.87 -13.00 12.82
C LEU A 20 -33.84 -12.44 11.38
N ILE A 21 -32.68 -12.46 10.73
CA ILE A 21 -32.50 -12.08 9.33
C ILE A 21 -33.14 -13.12 8.40
N LEU A 22 -32.90 -14.41 8.65
CA LEU A 22 -33.47 -15.51 7.86
C LEU A 22 -35.00 -15.59 7.95
N GLU A 23 -35.57 -15.22 9.10
CA GLU A 23 -37.03 -15.14 9.30
C GLU A 23 -37.67 -13.87 8.69
N LYS A 24 -36.89 -12.99 8.06
CA LYS A 24 -37.35 -11.72 7.45
C LYS A 24 -38.13 -10.80 8.39
N LYS A 25 -37.89 -10.89 9.70
CA LYS A 25 -38.61 -10.11 10.74
C LYS A 25 -38.00 -8.73 11.01
N LEU A 26 -36.88 -8.38 10.38
CA LEU A 26 -36.24 -7.07 10.49
C LEU A 26 -36.05 -6.48 9.09
N PRO A 27 -36.94 -5.56 8.65
CA PRO A 27 -36.93 -5.11 7.26
C PRO A 27 -35.75 -4.20 6.94
N ASP A 28 -35.28 -3.32 7.85
CA ASP A 28 -34.41 -2.19 7.48
C ASP A 28 -33.31 -1.80 8.48
N PHE A 29 -32.68 -2.77 9.15
CA PHE A 29 -31.60 -2.50 10.12
C PHE A 29 -30.43 -3.50 9.98
N SER A 30 -29.21 -3.05 10.28
CA SER A 30 -28.01 -3.87 10.53
C SER A 30 -27.87 -4.14 12.03
N ILE A 31 -27.54 -5.37 12.43
CA ILE A 31 -27.32 -5.74 13.83
C ILE A 31 -25.81 -5.80 14.08
N GLU A 32 -25.32 -5.04 15.05
CA GLU A 32 -23.93 -5.07 15.50
C GLU A 32 -23.82 -5.73 16.87
N VAL A 33 -22.78 -6.54 17.05
CA VAL A 33 -22.53 -7.30 18.28
C VAL A 33 -21.48 -6.55 19.09
N ILE A 34 -21.78 -6.27 20.36
CA ILE A 34 -20.86 -5.59 21.28
C ILE A 34 -20.12 -6.66 22.09
N PRO A 35 -18.80 -6.82 21.88
CA PRO A 35 -18.00 -7.75 22.65
C PRO A 35 -17.61 -7.17 24.02
N GLU A 36 -17.39 -8.03 25.00
CA GLU A 36 -16.76 -7.67 26.28
C GLU A 36 -15.30 -7.23 26.05
N THR A 37 -14.90 -6.04 26.53
CA THR A 37 -13.54 -5.50 26.36
C THR A 37 -12.88 -5.09 27.69
N ILE A 38 -11.54 -5.04 27.72
CA ILE A 38 -10.70 -4.40 28.75
C ILE A 38 -9.84 -3.33 28.10
N TRP A 39 -9.74 -2.17 28.76
CA TRP A 39 -8.88 -1.08 28.34
C TRP A 39 -7.40 -1.43 28.52
N ASP A 40 -6.61 -1.35 27.44
CA ASP A 40 -5.16 -1.42 27.47
C ASP A 40 -4.58 0.00 27.60
N ALA A 41 -4.08 0.34 28.79
CA ALA A 41 -3.53 1.65 29.08
C ALA A 41 -2.18 1.93 28.39
N GLU A 42 -1.43 0.91 27.99
CA GLU A 42 -0.13 1.03 27.33
C GLU A 42 -0.30 1.32 25.84
N HIS A 43 -1.28 0.68 25.21
CA HIS A 43 -1.55 0.79 23.77
C HIS A 43 -2.77 1.65 23.43
N LYS A 44 -3.43 2.24 24.44
CA LYS A 44 -4.57 3.17 24.34
C LYS A 44 -5.73 2.66 23.47
N HIS A 45 -6.11 1.39 23.61
CA HIS A 45 -7.28 0.83 22.93
C HIS A 45 -7.92 -0.31 23.73
N ASP A 46 -9.13 -0.71 23.35
CA ASP A 46 -9.90 -1.79 23.97
C ASP A 46 -9.52 -3.16 23.42
N HIS A 47 -9.28 -4.13 24.31
CA HIS A 47 -9.02 -5.53 23.99
C HIS A 47 -10.26 -6.39 24.26
N VAL A 48 -10.72 -7.15 23.27
CA VAL A 48 -11.83 -8.11 23.46
C VAL A 48 -11.40 -9.28 24.34
N ILE A 49 -12.18 -9.57 25.38
CA ILE A 49 -11.93 -10.67 26.32
C ILE A 49 -13.06 -11.68 26.27
N GLY A 50 -12.72 -12.97 26.38
CA GLY A 50 -13.70 -14.03 26.62
C GLY A 50 -14.65 -14.35 25.46
N GLY A 51 -14.66 -13.58 24.37
CA GLY A 51 -15.57 -13.79 23.24
C GLY A 51 -17.04 -13.68 23.63
N LYS A 52 -17.33 -13.05 24.77
CA LYS A 52 -18.67 -12.92 25.33
C LYS A 52 -19.34 -11.70 24.70
N CYS A 53 -20.53 -11.90 24.15
CA CYS A 53 -21.39 -10.82 23.68
C CYS A 53 -22.05 -10.18 24.91
N ILE A 54 -21.83 -8.89 25.12
CA ILE A 54 -22.47 -8.14 26.21
C ILE A 54 -23.64 -7.29 25.73
N GLY A 55 -23.85 -7.19 24.41
CA GLY A 55 -24.98 -6.45 23.85
C GLY A 55 -25.16 -6.65 22.34
N LEU A 56 -26.36 -6.33 21.87
CA LEU A 56 -26.70 -6.21 20.46
C LEU A 56 -27.14 -4.77 20.21
N SER A 57 -26.61 -4.15 19.17
CA SER A 57 -27.05 -2.84 18.67
C SER A 57 -27.80 -3.04 17.35
N VAL A 58 -28.85 -2.24 17.14
CA VAL A 58 -29.67 -2.28 15.93
C VAL A 58 -29.53 -0.94 15.22
N VAL A 59 -28.86 -0.92 14.08
CA VAL A 59 -28.50 0.29 13.34
C VAL A 59 -29.39 0.40 12.09
N PRO A 60 -30.18 1.48 11.90
CA PRO A 60 -30.98 1.64 10.69
C PRO A 60 -30.09 1.75 9.45
N LYS A 61 -30.48 1.11 8.35
CA LYS A 61 -29.73 1.19 7.09
C LYS A 61 -29.86 2.60 6.52
N GLY A 62 -28.74 3.33 6.43
CA GLY A 62 -28.73 4.74 6.00
C GLY A 62 -28.81 5.76 7.14
N ALA A 63 -28.51 5.37 8.38
CA ALA A 63 -28.36 6.30 9.49
C ALA A 63 -27.33 7.40 9.16
N CYS A 64 -27.86 8.59 8.91
CA CYS A 64 -27.18 9.87 8.92
C CYS A 64 -26.37 10.03 10.22
N ALA A 65 -25.32 10.85 10.20
CA ALA A 65 -24.48 11.24 11.35
C ALA A 65 -25.24 11.94 12.51
N THR A 66 -26.57 11.86 12.54
CA THR A 66 -27.49 12.49 13.49
C THR A 66 -28.44 11.49 14.19
N CYS A 67 -28.30 10.18 13.99
CA CYS A 67 -29.15 9.18 14.65
C CYS A 67 -28.44 8.59 15.87
N ASN A 68 -28.93 8.89 17.08
CA ASN A 68 -28.36 8.44 18.35
C ASN A 68 -28.95 7.12 18.84
N ILE A 69 -28.11 6.22 19.37
CA ILE A 69 -28.51 5.10 20.23
C ILE A 69 -27.73 5.25 21.53
N ASP A 70 -28.37 5.79 22.56
CA ASP A 70 -27.69 6.20 23.80
C ASP A 70 -27.48 5.05 24.80
N ALA A 71 -28.06 3.87 24.55
CA ALA A 71 -27.75 2.59 25.23
C ALA A 71 -28.42 1.41 24.49
N ALA A 72 -27.91 0.19 24.65
CA ALA A 72 -28.65 -1.01 24.30
C ALA A 72 -29.77 -1.23 25.34
N VAL A 73 -31.02 -1.00 24.96
CA VAL A 73 -32.18 -1.21 25.83
C VAL A 73 -33.27 -1.95 25.08
N MET A 74 -33.89 -2.95 25.70
CA MET A 74 -35.19 -3.46 25.23
C MET A 74 -36.28 -2.48 25.68
N GLY A 75 -36.69 -1.58 24.78
CA GLY A 75 -37.75 -0.60 25.03
C GLY A 75 -37.62 0.65 24.15
N GLN A 76 -38.70 1.45 24.06
CA GLN A 76 -38.73 2.67 23.23
C GLN A 76 -37.72 3.73 23.72
N ILE A 77 -36.91 4.21 22.78
CA ILE A 77 -35.80 5.16 22.99
C ILE A 77 -36.32 6.60 22.92
N LYS A 78 -35.94 7.45 23.89
CA LYS A 78 -36.10 8.92 23.85
C LYS A 78 -34.71 9.58 23.85
N VAL A 79 -34.47 10.50 22.90
CA VAL A 79 -33.17 11.13 22.62
C VAL A 79 -33.06 12.50 23.29
N SER A 80 -31.88 12.83 23.83
CA SER A 80 -31.53 14.17 24.33
C SER A 80 -30.46 14.85 23.43
N PRO A 81 -30.46 16.19 23.25
CA PRO A 81 -29.56 16.85 22.29
C PRO A 81 -28.14 17.07 22.83
N GLY A 82 -27.09 16.77 22.04
CA GLY A 82 -25.83 17.54 22.11
C GLY A 82 -24.43 16.88 22.04
N LYS A 83 -24.22 15.59 21.71
CA LYS A 83 -22.84 15.03 21.57
C LYS A 83 -22.66 14.09 20.37
N VAL A 84 -21.49 14.14 19.71
CA VAL A 84 -21.13 13.46 18.44
C VAL A 84 -19.79 12.71 18.58
N PHE A 85 -19.69 11.49 18.03
CA PHE A 85 -18.45 10.69 17.95
C PHE A 85 -18.33 9.96 16.61
N LYS A 86 -17.12 9.86 16.04
CA LYS A 86 -16.82 9.02 14.85
C LYS A 86 -15.69 8.05 15.24
N PHE A 87 -16.03 6.77 15.34
CA PHE A 87 -15.15 5.63 15.67
C PHE A 87 -14.14 5.87 16.82
N GLY A 88 -14.59 5.67 18.05
CA GLY A 88 -13.73 5.57 19.25
C GLY A 88 -13.00 6.85 19.68
N LEU A 89 -12.92 7.87 18.83
CA LEU A 89 -12.26 9.14 19.13
C LEU A 89 -13.30 10.27 19.33
N PRO A 90 -13.11 11.13 20.35
CA PRO A 90 -13.78 12.42 20.42
C PRO A 90 -13.53 13.23 19.14
N LEU A 91 -14.50 14.06 18.74
CA LEU A 91 -14.40 14.94 17.57
C LEU A 91 -13.12 15.79 17.59
N GLU A 92 -12.70 16.22 18.77
CA GLU A 92 -11.52 17.02 19.02
C GLU A 92 -10.23 16.25 18.69
N GLU A 93 -10.12 15.00 19.14
CA GLU A 93 -8.98 14.13 18.85
C GLU A 93 -8.90 13.78 17.36
N TYR A 94 -10.06 13.51 16.74
CA TYR A 94 -10.16 13.28 15.30
C TYR A 94 -9.72 14.51 14.50
N ILE A 95 -10.25 15.69 14.83
CA ILE A 95 -9.87 16.95 14.16
C ILE A 95 -8.37 17.22 14.37
N ASN A 96 -7.83 17.00 15.57
CA ASN A 96 -6.41 17.21 15.85
C ASN A 96 -5.51 16.26 15.05
N GLN A 97 -5.87 14.97 14.98
CA GLN A 97 -5.14 13.98 14.20
C GLN A 97 -5.20 14.29 12.70
N GLU A 98 -6.38 14.52 12.15
CA GLU A 98 -6.54 14.78 10.73
C GLU A 98 -5.91 16.12 10.33
N TYR A 99 -6.11 17.15 11.15
CA TYR A 99 -5.51 18.46 10.95
C TYR A 99 -4.00 18.36 11.11
N TRP A 100 -3.44 18.17 12.32
CA TRP A 100 -2.01 18.25 12.59
C TRP A 100 -1.19 17.04 12.13
N THR A 101 -1.66 15.83 12.41
CA THR A 101 -0.90 14.59 12.11
C THR A 101 -0.94 14.23 10.63
N LEU A 102 -2.09 14.38 9.96
CA LEU A 102 -2.27 14.01 8.54
C LEU A 102 -2.18 15.19 7.58
N GLY A 103 -1.96 16.40 8.08
CA GLY A 103 -1.69 17.56 7.24
C GLY A 103 -2.89 18.08 6.46
N ARG A 104 -4.12 17.73 6.85
CA ARG A 104 -5.34 18.15 6.14
C ARG A 104 -5.70 19.59 6.45
N SER A 105 -6.41 20.22 5.50
CA SER A 105 -6.93 21.57 5.68
C SER A 105 -8.24 21.58 6.46
N THR A 106 -8.58 22.72 7.07
CA THR A 106 -9.91 22.88 7.70
C THR A 106 -11.05 22.77 6.69
N GLN A 107 -10.78 23.02 5.40
CA GLN A 107 -11.75 22.80 4.33
C GLN A 107 -11.93 21.30 4.04
N ASP A 108 -10.84 20.52 3.98
CA ASP A 108 -10.92 19.07 3.70
C ASP A 108 -11.72 18.35 4.79
N LEU A 109 -11.59 18.82 6.03
CA LEU A 109 -12.35 18.34 7.19
C LEU A 109 -13.82 18.72 7.09
N ALA A 110 -14.09 19.96 6.67
CA ALA A 110 -15.43 20.48 6.50
C ALA A 110 -16.20 19.70 5.43
N ASP A 111 -15.55 19.45 4.29
CA ASP A 111 -16.11 18.71 3.16
C ASP A 111 -16.40 17.25 3.56
N GLU A 112 -15.49 16.58 4.27
CA GLU A 112 -15.72 15.20 4.75
C GLU A 112 -16.83 15.13 5.80
N LEU A 113 -16.87 16.09 6.72
CA LEU A 113 -17.87 16.12 7.79
C LEU A 113 -19.23 16.63 7.30
N GLY A 114 -19.32 17.09 6.04
CA GLY A 114 -20.53 17.70 5.47
C GLY A 114 -20.95 18.97 6.22
N ARG A 115 -19.98 19.77 6.67
CA ARG A 115 -20.20 20.98 7.47
C ARG A 115 -19.53 22.20 6.85
N PRO A 116 -19.98 23.42 7.16
CA PRO A 116 -19.25 24.63 6.82
C PRO A 116 -17.87 24.64 7.49
N ARG A 117 -16.87 25.18 6.79
CA ARG A 117 -15.50 25.33 7.32
C ARG A 117 -15.44 26.10 8.64
N SER A 118 -16.25 27.15 8.77
CA SER A 118 -16.36 27.94 10.01
C SER A 118 -16.78 27.09 11.21
N THR A 119 -17.59 26.06 11.00
CA THR A 119 -18.02 25.12 12.04
C THR A 119 -16.84 24.27 12.54
N VAL A 120 -15.98 23.79 11.63
CA VAL A 120 -14.77 23.03 11.99
C VAL A 120 -13.76 23.94 12.70
N GLU A 121 -13.59 25.17 12.23
CA GLU A 121 -12.70 26.16 12.87
C GLU A 121 -13.16 26.52 14.30
N MET A 122 -14.46 26.69 14.50
CA MET A 122 -15.05 26.88 15.83
C MET A 122 -14.82 25.65 16.73
N TRP A 123 -14.91 24.43 16.19
CA TRP A 123 -14.62 23.22 16.96
C TRP A 123 -13.16 23.12 17.36
N MET A 124 -12.24 23.49 16.47
CA MET A 124 -10.82 23.57 16.78
C MET A 124 -10.52 24.58 17.88
N GLU A 125 -11.16 25.75 17.83
CA GLU A 125 -11.00 26.79 18.84
C GLU A 125 -11.51 26.34 20.21
N LYS A 126 -12.68 25.69 20.27
CA LYS A 126 -13.22 25.12 21.52
C LYS A 126 -12.37 24.01 22.10
N ALA A 127 -11.63 23.31 21.26
CA ALA A 127 -10.77 22.18 21.61
C ALA A 127 -9.30 22.55 21.82
N ASP A 128 -8.96 23.85 21.79
CA ASP A 128 -7.60 24.38 21.90
C ASP A 128 -6.61 23.76 20.89
N ILE A 129 -7.09 23.46 19.67
CA ILE A 129 -6.27 22.91 18.58
C ILE A 129 -5.66 24.09 17.82
N PRO A 130 -4.33 24.32 17.90
CA PRO A 130 -3.72 25.50 17.29
C PRO A 130 -3.89 25.46 15.77
N ARG A 131 -4.12 26.62 15.15
CA ARG A 131 -4.16 26.72 13.68
C ARG A 131 -2.75 26.89 13.14
N ARG A 132 -2.48 26.28 11.99
CA ARG A 132 -1.24 26.50 11.24
C ARG A 132 -1.12 27.96 10.81
N SER A 133 0.10 28.47 10.80
CA SER A 133 0.44 29.73 10.14
C SER A 133 0.23 29.63 8.62
N LEU A 134 0.08 30.78 7.97
CA LEU A 134 -0.04 30.86 6.51
C LEU A 134 1.19 30.28 5.81
N GLU A 135 2.38 30.37 6.40
CA GLU A 135 3.62 29.83 5.85
C GLU A 135 3.65 28.29 5.93
N GLU A 136 3.27 27.70 7.07
CA GLU A 136 3.17 26.24 7.25
C GLU A 136 2.09 25.63 6.35
N ALA A 137 0.95 26.31 6.22
CA ALA A 137 -0.12 25.89 5.32
C ALA A 137 0.31 25.95 3.84
N ARG A 138 1.11 26.97 3.46
CA ARG A 138 1.62 27.15 2.10
C ARG A 138 2.68 26.11 1.75
N GLN A 139 3.58 25.75 2.68
CA GLN A 139 4.55 24.68 2.46
C GLN A 139 3.89 23.30 2.28
N LEU A 140 2.84 22.98 3.04
CA LEU A 140 2.08 21.72 2.90
C LEU A 140 1.25 21.68 1.60
N ARG A 141 0.59 22.78 1.22
CA ARG A 141 -0.16 22.88 -0.05
C ARG A 141 0.75 22.86 -1.27
N MET A 142 1.92 23.51 -1.21
CA MET A 142 2.89 23.51 -2.30
C MET A 142 3.48 22.12 -2.57
N VAL A 143 3.53 21.22 -1.58
CA VAL A 143 3.99 19.83 -1.80
C VAL A 143 2.91 18.95 -2.43
N ARG A 144 1.63 19.14 -2.06
CA ARG A 144 0.50 18.31 -2.55
C ARG A 144 -0.06 18.75 -3.90
N ASP A 145 -0.21 20.05 -4.13
CA ASP A 145 -0.88 20.57 -5.34
C ASP A 145 0.09 20.82 -6.50
N ASP A 146 1.35 21.19 -6.20
CA ASP A 146 2.34 21.48 -7.25
C ASP A 146 2.72 20.19 -8.00
N GLN A 147 2.82 19.03 -7.34
CA GLN A 147 3.19 17.79 -8.05
C GLN A 147 2.07 17.22 -8.93
N VAL A 148 0.82 17.26 -8.47
CA VAL A 148 -0.34 16.79 -9.24
C VAL A 148 -0.62 17.74 -10.42
N ARG A 149 -0.48 19.06 -10.23
CA ARG A 149 -0.63 20.06 -11.31
C ARG A 149 0.56 20.11 -12.28
N LYS A 150 1.79 19.91 -11.81
CA LYS A 150 3.03 20.04 -12.62
C LYS A 150 3.37 18.81 -13.44
N PHE A 151 3.04 17.61 -12.97
CA PHE A 151 3.45 16.36 -13.62
C PHE A 151 2.32 15.60 -14.31
N GLY A 152 1.05 15.96 -14.08
CA GLY A 152 -0.13 15.50 -14.81
C GLY A 152 -0.27 13.97 -14.93
N GLY A 153 -1.15 13.35 -14.13
CA GLY A 153 -1.56 11.97 -14.41
C GLY A 153 -1.87 11.12 -13.18
N ARG A 154 -2.19 9.85 -13.45
CA ARG A 154 -2.52 8.83 -12.44
C ARG A 154 -1.22 8.35 -11.78
N ALA A 155 -1.13 8.43 -10.47
CA ALA A 155 -0.03 7.81 -9.73
C ALA A 155 -0.27 6.30 -9.64
N THR A 156 0.71 5.47 -9.99
CA THR A 156 0.58 4.00 -9.98
C THR A 156 1.86 3.31 -9.51
N ILE A 157 1.70 2.11 -8.96
CA ILE A 157 2.77 1.14 -8.74
C ILE A 157 2.50 -0.05 -9.65
N THR A 158 3.46 -0.42 -10.48
CA THR A 158 3.39 -1.60 -11.34
C THR A 158 4.47 -2.59 -10.92
N ALA A 159 4.06 -3.80 -10.56
CA ALA A 159 4.97 -4.90 -10.30
C ALA A 159 5.35 -5.55 -11.64
N LEU A 160 6.49 -5.19 -12.23
CA LEU A 160 6.93 -5.73 -13.51
C LEU A 160 7.38 -7.20 -13.39
N GLY A 161 8.05 -7.49 -12.28
CA GLY A 161 8.40 -8.83 -11.85
C GLY A 161 8.33 -8.94 -10.34
N THR A 162 8.08 -10.15 -9.84
CA THR A 162 7.75 -10.40 -8.42
C THR A 162 8.40 -11.65 -7.83
N GLY A 163 9.28 -12.32 -8.55
CA GLY A 163 9.96 -13.56 -8.16
C GLY A 163 11.33 -13.31 -7.55
N ALA A 164 11.76 -14.23 -6.67
CA ALA A 164 13.11 -14.25 -6.13
C ALA A 164 14.12 -14.85 -7.11
N PHE A 165 15.42 -14.78 -6.79
CA PHE A 165 16.52 -15.43 -7.53
C PHE A 165 16.32 -16.94 -7.80
N THR A 166 15.55 -17.64 -6.95
CA THR A 166 15.27 -19.06 -7.18
C THR A 166 14.24 -19.21 -8.29
N ASP A 167 14.63 -19.83 -9.40
CA ASP A 167 13.70 -20.14 -10.48
C ASP A 167 12.51 -20.98 -10.00
N ILE A 168 11.32 -20.58 -10.44
CA ILE A 168 10.08 -21.31 -10.25
C ILE A 168 9.53 -21.56 -11.66
N PRO A 169 9.40 -22.82 -12.11
CA PRO A 169 9.34 -24.05 -11.33
C PRO A 169 10.71 -24.72 -11.04
N LYS A 170 10.86 -25.36 -9.87
CA LYS A 170 12.06 -26.17 -9.51
C LYS A 170 11.79 -27.60 -9.02
N ASP A 171 10.60 -27.89 -8.49
CA ASP A 171 10.24 -29.20 -7.90
C ASP A 171 8.77 -29.56 -8.17
N ASP A 172 8.23 -30.59 -7.52
CA ASP A 172 6.85 -31.06 -7.75
C ASP A 172 5.79 -30.48 -6.79
N CYS A 173 6.03 -29.28 -6.22
CA CYS A 173 5.04 -28.63 -5.35
C CYS A 173 3.91 -27.93 -6.13
N PRO A 174 2.79 -27.55 -5.46
CA PRO A 174 1.67 -26.84 -6.08
C PRO A 174 2.07 -25.55 -6.83
N GLN A 175 2.97 -24.76 -6.24
CA GLN A 175 3.51 -23.52 -6.85
C GLN A 175 4.18 -23.81 -8.20
N CYS A 176 5.02 -24.84 -8.25
CA CYS A 176 5.77 -25.21 -9.44
C CYS A 176 4.85 -25.84 -10.50
N LYS A 177 3.83 -26.60 -10.10
CA LYS A 177 2.80 -27.12 -11.01
C LYS A 177 2.03 -25.97 -11.68
N GLU A 178 1.59 -24.98 -10.90
CA GLU A 178 0.92 -23.79 -11.43
C GLU A 178 1.84 -23.00 -12.38
N ALA A 179 3.12 -22.81 -12.01
CA ALA A 179 4.09 -22.12 -12.87
C ALA A 179 4.36 -22.85 -14.20
N ARG A 180 4.52 -24.19 -14.18
CA ARG A 180 4.69 -25.01 -15.39
C ARG A 180 3.49 -24.90 -16.34
N ALA A 181 2.29 -24.78 -15.78
CA ALA A 181 1.06 -24.58 -16.55
C ALA A 181 0.91 -23.14 -17.09
N GLY A 182 1.88 -22.25 -16.87
CA GLY A 182 1.78 -20.83 -17.25
C GLY A 182 0.85 -20.01 -16.36
N GLY A 183 0.51 -20.53 -15.17
CA GLY A 183 -0.34 -19.84 -14.20
C GLY A 183 0.39 -18.76 -13.41
N LYS A 184 -0.31 -18.21 -12.42
CA LYS A 184 0.09 -17.02 -11.63
C LYS A 184 1.36 -17.19 -10.79
N SER A 185 1.83 -18.42 -10.59
CA SER A 185 3.09 -18.70 -9.89
C SER A 185 4.34 -18.56 -10.77
N LYS A 186 4.19 -18.43 -12.10
CA LYS A 186 5.31 -18.08 -12.99
C LYS A 186 5.64 -16.60 -12.79
N ARG A 187 6.89 -16.30 -12.44
CA ARG A 187 7.32 -14.95 -12.05
C ARG A 187 8.67 -14.60 -12.65
N ASN A 188 8.77 -13.39 -13.16
CA ASN A 188 9.99 -12.67 -13.48
C ASN A 188 10.69 -12.24 -12.19
N HIS A 189 12.01 -12.01 -12.24
CA HIS A 189 12.75 -11.42 -11.13
C HIS A 189 12.21 -10.03 -10.75
N THR A 190 12.34 -9.67 -9.47
CA THR A 190 11.72 -8.47 -8.91
C THR A 190 12.15 -7.17 -9.62
N ALA A 191 11.15 -6.46 -10.13
CA ALA A 191 11.28 -5.11 -10.65
C ALA A 191 9.97 -4.35 -10.40
N THR A 192 10.07 -3.16 -9.81
CA THR A 192 8.90 -2.34 -9.45
C THR A 192 8.98 -0.98 -10.12
N LEU A 193 7.94 -0.60 -10.85
CA LEU A 193 7.85 0.67 -11.55
C LEU A 193 6.86 1.59 -10.85
N LEU A 194 7.34 2.75 -10.40
CA LEU A 194 6.52 3.82 -9.84
C LEU A 194 6.29 4.87 -10.93
N SER A 195 5.05 5.27 -11.14
CA SER A 195 4.70 6.28 -12.14
C SER A 195 3.88 7.40 -11.52
N ILE A 196 4.24 8.64 -11.83
CA ILE A 196 3.45 9.84 -11.54
C ILE A 196 3.43 10.67 -12.82
N GLY A 197 2.33 10.58 -13.57
CA GLY A 197 2.26 11.17 -14.91
C GLY A 197 3.28 10.54 -15.85
N ASN A 198 4.10 11.37 -16.49
CA ASN A 198 5.17 10.95 -17.41
C ASN A 198 6.52 10.71 -16.71
N GLU A 199 6.56 10.74 -15.38
CA GLU A 199 7.76 10.49 -14.60
C GLU A 199 7.71 9.08 -14.03
N HIS A 200 8.68 8.27 -14.44
CA HIS A 200 8.77 6.85 -14.14
C HIS A 200 10.06 6.53 -13.39
N LEU A 201 9.91 5.96 -12.19
CA LEU A 201 11.00 5.50 -11.35
C LEU A 201 10.95 3.97 -11.26
N LEU A 202 11.98 3.32 -11.82
CA LEU A 202 12.17 1.89 -11.72
C LEU A 202 13.04 1.54 -10.50
N ILE A 203 12.63 0.54 -9.73
CA ILE A 203 13.41 -0.07 -8.66
C ILE A 203 13.83 -1.46 -9.12
N ASN A 204 15.15 -1.67 -9.18
CA ASN A 204 15.84 -2.84 -9.71
C ASN A 204 15.67 -3.04 -11.24
N ALA A 205 16.69 -3.62 -11.87
CA ALA A 205 16.78 -3.91 -13.30
C ALA A 205 17.35 -5.33 -13.52
N PRO A 206 16.55 -6.39 -13.22
CA PRO A 206 16.93 -7.77 -13.50
C PRO A 206 17.05 -8.07 -15.00
N LYS A 207 17.63 -9.22 -15.34
CA LYS A 207 17.58 -9.75 -16.71
C LYS A 207 16.14 -9.88 -17.20
N GLY A 208 15.89 -9.51 -18.45
CA GLY A 208 14.56 -9.46 -19.07
C GLY A 208 13.78 -8.16 -18.82
N ILE A 209 14.38 -7.18 -18.14
CA ILE A 209 13.71 -5.90 -17.84
C ILE A 209 13.25 -5.15 -19.11
N SER A 210 13.97 -5.30 -20.22
CA SER A 210 13.59 -4.70 -21.51
C SER A 210 12.24 -5.23 -22.01
N GLU A 211 12.00 -6.54 -21.92
CA GLU A 211 10.74 -7.18 -22.29
C GLU A 211 9.61 -6.72 -21.36
N MET A 212 9.85 -6.72 -20.04
CA MET A 212 8.85 -6.32 -19.04
C MET A 212 8.38 -4.87 -19.26
N LEU A 213 9.31 -3.95 -19.55
CA LEU A 213 9.01 -2.55 -19.87
C LEU A 213 8.34 -2.41 -21.25
N GLY A 214 8.78 -3.19 -22.23
CA GLY A 214 8.22 -3.22 -23.59
C GLY A 214 6.74 -3.61 -23.60
N LEU A 215 6.34 -4.60 -22.80
CA LEU A 215 4.94 -5.00 -22.63
C LEU A 215 4.05 -3.87 -22.07
N LYS A 216 4.61 -3.02 -21.21
CA LYS A 216 3.91 -1.85 -20.67
C LYS A 216 4.01 -0.61 -21.58
N LYS A 217 4.89 -0.63 -22.59
CA LYS A 217 5.23 0.52 -23.44
C LYS A 217 5.66 1.75 -22.62
N VAL A 218 6.35 1.52 -21.50
CA VAL A 218 6.82 2.58 -20.59
C VAL A 218 8.34 2.67 -20.61
N LYS A 219 8.84 3.90 -20.50
CA LYS A 219 10.26 4.22 -20.40
C LYS A 219 10.58 4.76 -19.00
N PRO A 220 11.51 4.16 -18.23
CA PRO A 220 11.94 4.73 -16.96
C PRO A 220 12.79 5.99 -17.17
N ASN A 221 12.53 7.04 -16.38
CA ASN A 221 13.38 8.23 -16.30
C ASN A 221 14.54 7.98 -15.34
N TYR A 222 14.24 7.29 -14.23
CA TYR A 222 15.18 7.00 -13.16
C TYR A 222 15.19 5.51 -12.83
N VAL A 223 16.35 5.01 -12.39
CA VAL A 223 16.53 3.66 -11.87
C VAL A 223 17.20 3.73 -10.51
N LEU A 224 16.64 3.09 -9.49
CA LEU A 224 17.27 2.84 -8.20
C LEU A 224 17.67 1.37 -8.12
N LEU A 225 18.90 1.09 -7.70
CA LEU A 225 19.36 -0.27 -7.42
C LEU A 225 19.46 -0.50 -5.91
N GLU A 226 18.81 -1.55 -5.42
CA GLU A 226 18.85 -1.90 -3.99
C GLU A 226 20.21 -2.45 -3.56
N HIS A 227 20.79 -3.38 -4.34
CA HIS A 227 22.07 -4.02 -4.05
C HIS A 227 22.70 -4.65 -5.31
N VAL A 228 23.65 -5.57 -5.15
CA VAL A 228 24.55 -6.03 -6.22
C VAL A 228 24.26 -7.41 -6.81
N HIS A 229 23.21 -8.12 -6.36
CA HIS A 229 22.94 -9.46 -6.88
C HIS A 229 22.37 -9.40 -8.30
N GLU A 230 22.51 -10.51 -9.02
CA GLU A 230 22.18 -10.60 -10.44
C GLU A 230 20.69 -10.39 -10.73
N ASP A 231 19.81 -10.89 -9.85
CA ASP A 231 18.36 -10.67 -9.88
C ASP A 231 17.96 -9.22 -9.57
N VAL A 232 18.90 -8.35 -9.21
CA VAL A 232 18.66 -6.92 -9.05
C VAL A 232 19.22 -6.07 -10.16
N MET A 233 20.41 -6.38 -10.69
CA MET A 233 21.09 -5.48 -11.64
C MET A 233 21.61 -6.16 -12.91
N GLY A 234 21.38 -7.46 -13.07
CA GLY A 234 21.90 -8.24 -14.21
C GLY A 234 21.43 -7.73 -15.57
N GLY A 235 20.20 -7.21 -15.66
CA GLY A 235 19.63 -6.66 -16.91
C GLY A 235 19.80 -5.15 -17.05
N LEU A 236 20.58 -4.49 -16.20
CA LEU A 236 20.76 -3.03 -16.29
C LEU A 236 21.31 -2.59 -17.66
N HIS A 237 22.12 -3.43 -18.31
CA HIS A 237 22.66 -3.18 -19.65
C HIS A 237 21.57 -3.14 -20.72
N GLU A 238 20.46 -3.86 -20.54
CA GLU A 238 19.33 -3.89 -21.47
C GLU A 238 18.60 -2.54 -21.57
N LEU A 239 18.77 -1.67 -20.57
CA LEU A 239 18.19 -0.32 -20.58
C LEU A 239 18.96 0.66 -21.47
N ARG A 240 20.03 0.20 -22.17
CA ARG A 240 20.89 1.04 -23.02
C ARG A 240 20.11 1.92 -23.99
N PRO A 241 19.12 1.39 -24.72
CA PRO A 241 18.33 2.18 -25.67
C PRO A 241 17.43 3.22 -24.98
N LEU A 242 17.02 2.97 -23.74
CA LEU A 242 16.15 3.86 -22.97
C LEU A 242 16.92 4.99 -22.29
N ASN A 243 18.20 4.76 -22.00
CA ASN A 243 19.10 5.76 -21.44
C ASN A 243 18.59 6.48 -20.16
N PRO A 244 18.14 5.75 -19.11
CA PRO A 244 17.68 6.37 -17.85
C PRO A 244 18.83 6.96 -17.03
N VAL A 245 18.50 7.73 -16.00
CA VAL A 245 19.46 8.11 -14.95
C VAL A 245 19.48 7.05 -13.85
N VAL A 246 20.65 6.47 -13.58
CA VAL A 246 20.78 5.33 -12.66
C VAL A 246 21.45 5.75 -11.35
N PHE A 247 20.90 5.28 -10.24
CA PHE A 247 21.35 5.56 -8.88
C PHE A 247 21.67 4.26 -8.16
N ALA A 248 22.88 4.19 -7.59
CA ALA A 248 23.32 3.10 -6.75
C ALA A 248 24.33 3.60 -5.72
N THR A 249 24.66 2.80 -4.72
CA THR A 249 25.75 3.15 -3.79
C THR A 249 27.10 3.11 -4.51
N LYS A 250 28.11 3.83 -3.99
CA LYS A 250 29.48 3.75 -4.54
C LYS A 250 30.01 2.31 -4.58
N PRO A 251 29.88 1.50 -3.51
CA PRO A 251 30.30 0.10 -3.54
C PRO A 251 29.56 -0.74 -4.60
N ALA A 252 28.28 -0.45 -4.88
CA ALA A 252 27.55 -1.13 -5.96
C ALA A 252 28.09 -0.75 -7.34
N TRP A 253 28.41 0.52 -7.58
CA TRP A 253 29.09 0.94 -8.82
C TRP A 253 30.46 0.29 -8.99
N ASP A 254 31.26 0.24 -7.93
CA ASP A 254 32.58 -0.40 -7.93
C ASP A 254 32.48 -1.92 -8.14
N TYR A 255 31.41 -2.55 -7.65
CA TYR A 255 31.11 -3.96 -7.92
C TYR A 255 30.73 -4.16 -9.39
N LEU A 256 29.78 -3.38 -9.91
CA LEU A 256 29.36 -3.45 -11.30
C LEU A 256 30.54 -3.27 -12.25
N ARG A 257 31.38 -2.25 -12.04
CA ARG A 257 32.56 -2.00 -12.89
C ARG A 257 33.56 -3.16 -12.92
N ARG A 258 33.65 -3.95 -11.84
CA ARG A 258 34.54 -5.12 -11.79
C ARG A 258 33.94 -6.38 -12.40
N HIS A 259 32.62 -6.51 -12.39
CA HIS A 259 31.93 -7.76 -12.75
C HIS A 259 31.00 -7.61 -13.96
N TYR A 260 31.03 -6.48 -14.66
CA TYR A 260 30.03 -6.14 -15.68
C TYR A 260 29.93 -7.19 -16.79
N SER A 261 31.05 -7.72 -17.29
CA SER A 261 31.00 -8.74 -18.35
C SER A 261 30.34 -10.04 -17.90
N ALA A 262 30.49 -10.41 -16.63
CA ALA A 262 29.80 -11.58 -16.08
C ALA A 262 28.30 -11.32 -15.89
N LEU A 263 27.94 -10.11 -15.43
CA LEU A 263 26.55 -9.71 -15.21
C LEU A 263 25.77 -9.54 -16.51
N SER A 264 26.34 -8.83 -17.49
CA SER A 264 25.69 -8.57 -18.79
C SER A 264 25.84 -9.70 -19.79
N GLY A 265 26.88 -10.53 -19.67
CA GLY A 265 27.28 -11.45 -20.73
C GLY A 265 27.91 -10.77 -21.95
N GLU A 266 28.11 -9.45 -21.91
CA GLU A 266 28.70 -8.67 -23.00
C GLU A 266 30.21 -8.41 -22.80
N LYS A 267 30.94 -8.42 -23.91
CA LYS A 267 32.35 -7.99 -23.99
C LYS A 267 32.42 -6.56 -24.51
N GLY A 268 33.38 -5.77 -24.01
CA GLY A 268 33.57 -4.39 -24.44
C GLY A 268 33.98 -3.47 -23.30
N ARG A 269 34.05 -2.16 -23.55
CA ARG A 269 34.33 -1.20 -22.48
C ARG A 269 33.08 -1.00 -21.64
N PHE A 270 33.29 -0.83 -20.34
CA PHE A 270 32.21 -0.54 -19.39
C PHE A 270 31.27 0.59 -19.86
N GLU A 271 31.87 1.66 -20.37
CA GLU A 271 31.15 2.88 -20.78
C GLU A 271 30.28 2.68 -22.03
N ASP A 272 30.63 1.73 -22.89
CA ASP A 272 29.83 1.39 -24.06
C ASP A 272 28.62 0.53 -23.66
N ILE A 273 28.78 -0.30 -22.64
CA ILE A 273 27.73 -1.20 -22.15
C ILE A 273 26.73 -0.46 -21.25
N TYR A 274 27.22 0.48 -20.44
CA TYR A 274 26.43 1.28 -19.49
C TYR A 274 26.62 2.79 -19.74
N PRO A 275 26.12 3.33 -20.87
CA PRO A 275 26.34 4.73 -21.26
C PRO A 275 25.51 5.76 -20.45
N PHE A 276 24.81 5.30 -19.42
CA PHE A 276 23.88 6.10 -18.64
C PHE A 276 24.56 7.15 -17.77
N LYS A 277 23.79 8.20 -17.44
CA LYS A 277 24.12 9.06 -16.30
C LYS A 277 24.02 8.25 -15.01
N ARG A 278 25.11 8.20 -14.24
CA ARG A 278 25.24 7.40 -13.01
C ARG A 278 25.45 8.32 -11.81
N TYR A 279 24.67 8.11 -10.74
CA TYR A 279 24.77 8.87 -9.50
C TYR A 279 24.99 7.95 -8.31
N VAL A 280 25.79 8.46 -7.36
CA VAL A 280 26.04 7.79 -6.08
C VAL A 280 24.97 8.19 -5.07
N ILE A 281 24.23 7.22 -4.56
CA ILE A 281 23.31 7.41 -3.43
C ILE A 281 24.13 7.68 -2.18
N LYS A 282 23.83 8.81 -1.52
CA LYS A 282 24.41 9.20 -0.23
C LYS A 282 23.40 8.92 0.88
N ASP A 283 23.86 8.90 2.12
CA ASP A 283 23.00 8.75 3.31
C ASP A 283 22.26 10.07 3.65
N ARG A 284 21.47 10.55 2.69
CA ARG A 284 20.59 11.71 2.83
C ARG A 284 19.45 11.63 1.81
N PRO A 285 18.26 12.18 2.11
CA PRO A 285 17.20 12.27 1.13
C PRO A 285 17.62 13.02 -0.14
N PHE A 286 17.06 12.64 -1.27
CA PHE A 286 17.25 13.28 -2.56
C PHE A 286 15.96 13.23 -3.37
N ARG A 287 15.85 14.08 -4.40
CA ARG A 287 14.65 14.18 -5.24
C ARG A 287 14.94 13.70 -6.65
N LEU A 288 14.02 12.91 -7.20
CA LEU A 288 14.01 12.43 -8.58
C LEU A 288 12.67 12.84 -9.20
N GLY A 289 12.63 13.96 -9.92
CA GLY A 289 11.36 14.52 -10.39
C GLY A 289 10.32 14.65 -9.26
N PRO A 290 9.19 13.92 -9.32
CA PRO A 290 8.17 13.95 -8.28
C PRO A 290 8.51 13.10 -7.05
N PHE A 291 9.48 12.19 -7.11
CA PHE A 291 9.78 11.25 -6.04
C PHE A 291 10.78 11.84 -5.04
N ALA A 292 10.41 11.91 -3.75
CA ALA A 292 11.36 12.21 -2.67
C ALA A 292 11.86 10.89 -2.07
N VAL A 293 13.12 10.55 -2.31
CA VAL A 293 13.70 9.24 -2.01
C VAL A 293 14.67 9.34 -0.85
N LYS A 294 14.59 8.39 0.08
CA LYS A 294 15.61 8.12 1.10
C LYS A 294 16.01 6.65 1.04
N GLY A 295 17.27 6.40 0.70
CA GLY A 295 17.88 5.07 0.87
C GLY A 295 18.15 4.80 2.35
N VAL A 296 17.79 3.61 2.82
CA VAL A 296 17.98 3.15 4.19
C VAL A 296 18.77 1.85 4.15
N GLY A 297 19.94 1.81 4.77
CA GLY A 297 20.75 0.59 4.84
C GLY A 297 20.03 -0.52 5.59
N VAL A 298 19.89 -1.69 4.96
CA VAL A 298 19.29 -2.89 5.55
C VAL A 298 20.32 -4.01 5.67
N GLN A 299 20.05 -4.98 6.55
CA GLN A 299 20.83 -6.22 6.62
C GLN A 299 20.23 -7.21 5.63
N HIS A 300 21.03 -7.65 4.66
CA HIS A 300 20.68 -8.68 3.68
C HIS A 300 21.96 -9.29 3.09
N ALA A 301 22.88 -8.42 2.65
CA ALA A 301 24.13 -8.79 1.99
C ALA A 301 25.07 -9.63 2.85
N LYS A 302 25.82 -10.52 2.20
CA LYS A 302 26.81 -11.37 2.88
C LYS A 302 27.99 -10.53 3.38
N PRO A 303 28.72 -10.95 4.42
CA PRO A 303 29.92 -10.23 4.85
C PRO A 303 30.95 -10.13 3.71
N GLY A 304 31.33 -8.89 3.38
CA GLY A 304 32.20 -8.57 2.25
C GLY A 304 31.46 -8.01 1.04
N GLU A 305 30.14 -8.17 0.95
CA GLU A 305 29.31 -7.56 -0.08
C GLU A 305 28.88 -6.13 0.33
N PRO A 306 28.63 -5.24 -0.67
CA PRO A 306 27.97 -3.96 -0.45
C PRO A 306 26.68 -4.09 0.35
N LYS A 307 26.43 -3.13 1.25
CA LYS A 307 25.16 -3.05 1.98
C LYS A 307 24.00 -2.87 1.00
N ALA A 308 22.93 -3.63 1.23
CA ALA A 308 21.66 -3.42 0.55
C ALA A 308 20.92 -2.20 1.11
N LEU A 309 20.09 -1.59 0.26
CA LEU A 309 19.20 -0.50 0.61
C LEU A 309 17.75 -0.94 0.51
N GLY A 310 16.93 -0.52 1.47
CA GLY A 310 15.50 -0.30 1.24
C GLY A 310 15.26 1.17 0.94
N PHE A 311 14.19 1.48 0.20
CA PHE A 311 13.83 2.84 -0.19
C PHE A 311 12.53 3.27 0.48
N ARG A 312 12.60 4.41 1.19
CA ARG A 312 11.42 5.18 1.57
C ARG A 312 11.19 6.26 0.51
N ILE A 313 10.03 6.23 -0.14
CA ILE A 313 9.72 7.05 -1.30
C ILE A 313 8.43 7.81 -1.03
N ASP A 314 8.55 9.12 -0.91
CA ASP A 314 7.42 10.03 -0.87
C ASP A 314 6.98 10.36 -2.30
N MET A 315 5.71 10.10 -2.58
CA MET A 315 5.08 10.28 -3.88
C MET A 315 4.02 11.39 -3.87
N GLY A 316 3.98 12.22 -2.82
CA GLY A 316 2.96 13.25 -2.61
C GLY A 316 1.90 12.82 -1.60
N PRO A 317 0.76 12.23 -2.02
CA PRO A 317 -0.29 11.81 -1.09
C PRO A 317 0.04 10.51 -0.34
N LYS A 318 1.08 9.79 -0.76
CA LYS A 318 1.42 8.47 -0.23
C LYS A 318 2.92 8.31 -0.05
N VAL A 319 3.30 7.67 1.05
CA VAL A 319 4.66 7.22 1.33
C VAL A 319 4.74 5.71 1.14
N LEU A 320 5.67 5.29 0.28
CA LEU A 320 6.00 3.89 0.04
C LEU A 320 7.29 3.50 0.76
N TRP A 321 7.30 2.33 1.40
CA TRP A 321 8.50 1.58 1.70
C TRP A 321 8.66 0.45 0.68
N HIS A 322 9.82 0.33 0.05
CA HIS A 322 10.17 -0.76 -0.85
C HIS A 322 11.50 -1.39 -0.43
N CYS A 323 11.54 -2.70 -0.24
CA CYS A 323 12.76 -3.47 0.00
C CYS A 323 12.51 -4.92 -0.41
N SER A 324 13.05 -5.37 -1.55
CA SER A 324 12.80 -6.73 -2.05
C SER A 324 13.58 -7.78 -1.27
N ASP A 325 14.73 -7.41 -0.71
CA ASP A 325 15.65 -8.33 -0.04
C ASP A 325 16.05 -7.82 1.36
N VAL A 326 15.53 -8.47 2.41
CA VAL A 326 15.78 -8.00 3.78
C VAL A 326 15.77 -9.11 4.82
N TYR A 327 16.82 -9.18 5.62
CA TYR A 327 16.83 -9.89 6.90
C TYR A 327 16.41 -8.98 8.06
N ARG A 328 16.90 -7.74 8.08
CA ARG A 328 16.60 -6.79 9.15
C ARG A 328 16.64 -5.35 8.67
N ILE A 329 15.62 -4.59 9.04
CA ILE A 329 15.60 -3.12 8.94
C ILE A 329 16.08 -2.56 10.30
N PRO A 330 17.23 -1.88 10.36
CA PRO A 330 17.66 -1.20 11.57
C PRO A 330 16.64 -0.15 12.01
N ASN A 331 16.22 -0.20 13.27
CA ASN A 331 15.22 0.72 13.84
C ASN A 331 13.94 0.83 12.98
N TYR A 332 13.38 -0.32 12.57
CA TYR A 332 12.24 -0.39 11.65
C TYR A 332 11.06 0.47 12.11
N LYS A 333 10.76 0.56 13.41
CA LYS A 333 9.68 1.40 13.95
C LYS A 333 9.83 2.86 13.51
N LYS A 334 11.05 3.40 13.53
CA LYS A 334 11.34 4.76 13.06
C LYS A 334 11.33 4.87 11.54
N VAL A 335 11.86 3.85 10.86
CA VAL A 335 11.95 3.83 9.38
C VAL A 335 10.58 3.75 8.73
N LEU A 336 9.69 2.92 9.30
CA LEU A 336 8.36 2.62 8.79
C LEU A 336 7.27 3.55 9.33
N LYS A 337 7.61 4.49 10.22
CA LYS A 337 6.66 5.50 10.71
C LYS A 337 6.07 6.30 9.55
N ASN A 338 4.75 6.45 9.54
CA ASN A 338 3.99 7.19 8.53
C ASN A 338 4.24 6.67 7.11
N VAL A 339 4.33 5.35 6.96
CA VAL A 339 4.37 4.67 5.65
C VAL A 339 2.95 4.22 5.32
N ASP A 340 2.46 4.57 4.13
CA ASP A 340 1.13 4.17 3.66
C ASP A 340 1.13 2.81 2.96
N ILE A 341 2.24 2.44 2.34
CA ILE A 341 2.37 1.23 1.54
C ILE A 341 3.70 0.56 1.88
N PHE A 342 3.64 -0.72 2.22
CA PHE A 342 4.81 -1.56 2.43
C PHE A 342 4.92 -2.57 1.29
N ILE A 343 6.04 -2.56 0.56
CA ILE A 343 6.43 -3.61 -0.37
C ILE A 343 7.69 -4.27 0.19
N GLY A 344 7.56 -5.53 0.62
CA GLY A 344 8.63 -6.27 1.30
C GLY A 344 9.00 -7.59 0.65
N ASP A 345 9.94 -8.27 1.30
CA ASP A 345 10.57 -9.52 0.88
C ASP A 345 9.62 -10.72 1.06
N GLY A 346 9.32 -11.40 -0.03
CA GLY A 346 8.42 -12.55 -0.09
C GLY A 346 9.13 -13.90 -0.20
N SER A 347 10.45 -13.95 0.02
CA SER A 347 11.27 -15.13 -0.21
C SER A 347 10.88 -16.32 0.66
N SER A 348 10.27 -16.07 1.83
CA SER A 348 9.81 -17.12 2.73
C SER A 348 8.56 -16.75 3.52
N LEU A 349 7.62 -17.68 3.62
CA LEU A 349 6.35 -17.43 4.30
C LEU A 349 6.48 -17.35 5.83
N LYS A 350 7.04 -18.39 6.47
CA LYS A 350 7.08 -18.52 7.95
C LYS A 350 8.50 -18.54 8.53
N ARG A 351 9.45 -19.20 7.84
CA ARG A 351 10.83 -19.38 8.31
C ARG A 351 11.72 -18.25 7.82
N GLU A 352 12.76 -17.93 8.57
CA GLU A 352 13.80 -17.03 8.08
C GLU A 352 14.82 -17.84 7.27
N ILE A 353 15.38 -17.26 6.20
CA ILE A 353 16.44 -17.86 5.39
C ILE A 353 17.73 -17.13 5.75
N VAL A 354 18.36 -17.55 6.85
CA VAL A 354 19.44 -16.80 7.48
C VAL A 354 20.70 -17.65 7.52
N GLN A 355 21.80 -17.03 7.12
CA GLN A 355 23.14 -17.54 7.35
C GLN A 355 23.87 -16.64 8.34
N LYS A 356 24.86 -17.21 9.04
CA LYS A 356 25.69 -16.49 10.00
C LYS A 356 27.16 -16.68 9.66
N ARG A 357 27.93 -15.60 9.70
CA ARG A 357 29.39 -15.64 9.65
C ARG A 357 29.93 -14.71 10.74
N GLY A 358 30.49 -15.33 11.79
CA GLY A 358 30.82 -14.62 13.03
C GLY A 358 29.57 -14.06 13.71
N LYS A 359 29.61 -12.78 14.10
CA LYS A 359 28.50 -12.06 14.76
C LYS A 359 27.47 -11.49 13.77
N THR A 360 27.68 -11.63 12.46
CA THR A 360 26.83 -11.03 11.42
C THR A 360 25.89 -12.07 10.83
N ALA A 361 24.58 -11.78 10.89
CA ALA A 361 23.52 -12.55 10.25
C ALA A 361 23.04 -11.83 8.98
N TYR A 362 22.76 -12.60 7.92
CA TYR A 362 22.40 -12.11 6.59
C TYR A 362 21.45 -13.09 5.88
N GLY A 363 20.81 -12.64 4.80
CA GLY A 363 19.79 -13.40 4.07
C GLY A 363 18.42 -12.72 4.12
N HIS A 364 17.37 -13.49 4.43
CA HIS A 364 15.98 -13.04 4.32
C HIS A 364 15.18 -13.33 5.59
N THR A 365 14.28 -12.41 5.93
CA THR A 365 13.28 -12.56 6.98
C THR A 365 12.01 -13.20 6.40
N SER A 366 11.14 -13.72 7.26
CA SER A 366 9.84 -14.25 6.80
C SER A 366 8.81 -13.15 6.55
N ILE A 367 7.86 -13.41 5.66
CA ILE A 367 6.64 -12.60 5.47
C ILE A 367 5.92 -12.42 6.82
N LYS A 368 5.78 -13.49 7.61
CA LYS A 368 5.18 -13.43 8.95
C LYS A 368 5.79 -12.35 9.83
N LYS A 369 7.11 -12.22 9.83
CA LYS A 369 7.83 -11.24 10.66
C LYS A 369 7.71 -9.83 10.11
N GLN A 370 7.67 -9.68 8.78
CA GLN A 370 7.44 -8.38 8.14
C GLN A 370 6.02 -7.86 8.35
N ILE A 371 5.00 -8.73 8.32
CA ILE A 371 3.63 -8.37 8.69
C ILE A 371 3.60 -7.81 10.11
N LYS A 372 4.35 -8.41 11.06
CA LYS A 372 4.48 -7.85 12.42
C LYS A 372 5.08 -6.44 12.39
N TRP A 373 6.15 -6.20 11.63
CA TRP A 373 6.75 -4.86 11.50
C TRP A 373 5.78 -3.83 10.93
N ALA A 374 5.02 -4.20 9.89
CA ALA A 374 4.06 -3.34 9.24
C ALA A 374 2.85 -3.04 10.13
N ARG A 375 2.36 -4.04 10.88
CA ARG A 375 1.27 -3.87 11.87
C ARG A 375 1.68 -2.96 13.03
N GLU A 376 2.87 -3.13 13.58
CA GLU A 376 3.38 -2.25 14.64
C GLU A 376 3.65 -0.81 14.18
N ALA A 377 3.66 -0.57 12.86
CA ALA A 377 3.81 0.75 12.27
C ALA A 377 2.50 1.27 11.64
N ASP A 378 1.38 0.58 11.88
CA ASP A 378 0.03 0.93 11.41
C ASP A 378 -0.05 1.14 9.89
N ILE A 379 0.67 0.32 9.12
CA ILE A 379 0.71 0.46 7.65
C ILE A 379 -0.58 -0.12 7.05
N PRO A 380 -1.36 0.67 6.29
CA PRO A 380 -2.67 0.26 5.82
C PRO A 380 -2.64 -0.67 4.61
N ARG A 381 -1.55 -0.70 3.82
CA ARG A 381 -1.42 -1.60 2.66
C ARG A 381 -0.09 -2.32 2.67
N ILE A 382 -0.14 -3.66 2.67
CA ILE A 382 1.03 -4.52 2.76
C ILE A 382 1.08 -5.42 1.53
N TYR A 383 2.21 -5.41 0.84
CA TYR A 383 2.46 -6.19 -0.36
C TYR A 383 3.79 -6.91 -0.24
N PHE A 384 3.86 -8.10 -0.82
CA PHE A 384 5.09 -8.88 -0.90
C PHE A 384 5.50 -9.09 -2.36
N THR A 385 6.74 -8.75 -2.66
CA THR A 385 7.46 -9.06 -3.91
C THR A 385 8.55 -10.09 -3.62
N GLN A 386 9.49 -10.37 -4.54
CA GLN A 386 10.58 -11.32 -4.30
C GLN A 386 10.05 -12.69 -3.80
N ILE A 387 8.94 -13.13 -4.35
CA ILE A 387 8.22 -14.33 -3.92
C ILE A 387 9.09 -15.54 -4.24
N GLY A 388 9.59 -16.16 -3.18
CA GLY A 388 10.44 -17.33 -3.27
C GLY A 388 9.65 -18.61 -3.51
N HIS A 389 10.36 -19.72 -3.41
CA HIS A 389 9.75 -21.04 -3.42
C HIS A 389 9.08 -21.33 -2.07
N VAL A 390 7.81 -20.98 -1.98
CA VAL A 390 6.97 -21.12 -0.77
C VAL A 390 6.09 -22.36 -0.80
N GLY A 391 6.04 -23.08 -1.93
CA GLY A 391 5.31 -24.34 -2.07
C GLY A 391 3.78 -24.19 -2.10
N LYS A 392 3.28 -22.97 -2.33
CA LYS A 392 1.85 -22.62 -2.40
C LYS A 392 1.54 -21.98 -3.75
N THR A 393 0.37 -22.24 -4.31
CA THR A 393 -0.10 -21.48 -5.47
C THR A 393 -0.23 -20.01 -5.10
N HIS A 394 -0.36 -19.13 -6.10
CA HIS A 394 -0.55 -17.72 -5.79
C HIS A 394 -1.81 -17.48 -4.96
N ALA A 395 -2.92 -18.14 -5.31
CA ALA A 395 -4.19 -17.99 -4.59
C ALA A 395 -4.08 -18.45 -3.14
N ASP A 396 -3.51 -19.65 -2.91
CA ASP A 396 -3.31 -20.18 -1.56
C ASP A 396 -2.39 -19.28 -0.72
N LEU A 397 -1.35 -18.71 -1.32
CA LEU A 397 -0.47 -17.77 -0.65
C LEU A 397 -1.25 -16.52 -0.22
N ASP A 398 -2.03 -15.95 -1.12
CA ASP A 398 -2.84 -14.75 -0.86
C ASP A 398 -3.86 -14.99 0.26
N ASP A 399 -4.53 -16.15 0.27
CA ASP A 399 -5.47 -16.53 1.34
C ASP A 399 -4.76 -16.62 2.69
N ILE A 400 -3.59 -17.27 2.75
CA ILE A 400 -2.78 -17.33 3.97
C ILE A 400 -2.35 -15.92 4.43
N LEU A 401 -1.99 -15.03 3.50
CA LEU A 401 -1.61 -13.67 3.84
C LEU A 401 -2.78 -12.89 4.43
N ARG A 402 -3.98 -13.02 3.86
CA ARG A 402 -5.20 -12.37 4.36
C ARG A 402 -5.62 -12.88 5.74
N GLU A 403 -5.43 -14.17 6.01
CA GLU A 403 -5.60 -14.74 7.36
C GLU A 403 -4.62 -14.13 8.37
N MET A 404 -3.39 -13.85 7.96
CA MET A 404 -2.36 -13.26 8.83
C MET A 404 -2.55 -11.74 9.03
N ALA A 405 -2.99 -11.05 7.98
CA ALA A 405 -3.34 -9.64 7.96
C ALA A 405 -4.28 -9.36 6.76
N PRO A 406 -5.54 -8.94 6.97
CA PRO A 406 -6.51 -8.73 5.89
C PRO A 406 -6.07 -7.74 4.80
N ASN A 407 -5.13 -6.85 5.13
CA ASN A 407 -4.55 -5.85 4.24
C ASN A 407 -3.22 -6.27 3.59
N ALA A 408 -2.83 -7.55 3.71
CA ALA A 408 -1.62 -8.12 3.12
C ALA A 408 -1.93 -8.96 1.86
N GLN A 409 -1.13 -8.79 0.81
CA GLN A 409 -1.26 -9.52 -0.45
C GLN A 409 0.12 -9.83 -1.05
N ALA A 410 0.22 -10.91 -1.82
CA ALA A 410 1.36 -11.16 -2.67
C ALA A 410 1.15 -10.44 -4.01
N LEU A 411 2.18 -9.76 -4.52
CA LEU A 411 2.10 -9.16 -5.86
C LEU A 411 2.13 -10.24 -6.93
N LEU A 412 1.69 -9.87 -8.14
CA LEU A 412 1.83 -10.63 -9.38
C LEU A 412 2.57 -9.80 -10.41
N ASP A 413 3.24 -10.48 -11.33
CA ASP A 413 3.77 -9.84 -12.51
C ASP A 413 2.64 -9.14 -13.28
N GLY A 414 2.91 -7.89 -13.65
CA GLY A 414 1.95 -7.01 -14.31
C GLY A 414 0.91 -6.37 -13.38
N ALA A 415 0.88 -6.69 -12.09
CA ALA A 415 -0.08 -6.10 -11.14
C ALA A 415 0.10 -4.58 -11.04
N GLU A 416 -1.02 -3.86 -11.04
CA GLU A 416 -1.05 -2.40 -10.95
C GLU A 416 -1.87 -1.94 -9.75
N ILE A 417 -1.27 -1.06 -8.95
CA ILE A 417 -1.89 -0.43 -7.78
C ILE A 417 -2.05 1.05 -8.10
N SER A 418 -3.30 1.51 -8.23
CA SER A 418 -3.60 2.93 -8.36
C SER A 418 -3.36 3.63 -7.04
N LEU A 419 -2.55 4.69 -7.08
CA LEU A 419 -2.28 5.60 -5.96
C LEU A 419 -3.12 6.87 -6.03
N GLY A 420 -3.64 7.20 -7.21
CA GLY A 420 -4.65 8.24 -7.41
C GLY A 420 -6.08 7.70 -7.43
N GLY A 421 -7.03 8.53 -7.00
CA GLY A 421 -8.47 8.33 -7.19
C GLY A 421 -9.17 7.56 -6.08
N SER A 422 -9.64 8.29 -5.07
CA SER A 422 -10.93 8.02 -4.41
C SER A 422 -12.05 8.81 -5.10
N ALA A 423 -12.05 8.84 -6.44
CA ALA A 423 -13.15 9.41 -7.22
C ALA A 423 -13.78 8.29 -8.06
N PRO A 424 -14.98 7.80 -7.70
CA PRO A 424 -15.70 6.79 -8.48
C PRO A 424 -16.31 7.46 -9.73
N GLY A 425 -15.52 7.61 -10.80
CA GLY A 425 -15.99 8.20 -12.06
C GLY A 425 -15.61 7.38 -13.29
N ALA A 426 -16.57 7.19 -14.19
CA ALA A 426 -16.34 6.65 -15.54
C ALA A 426 -16.45 7.79 -16.55
N LYS A 427 -15.42 7.99 -17.39
CA LYS A 427 -15.40 9.04 -18.42
C LYS A 427 -15.86 8.47 -19.76
N HIS A 428 -16.84 9.14 -20.38
CA HIS A 428 -17.38 8.78 -21.69
C HIS A 428 -17.56 10.04 -22.55
N PRO A 429 -17.47 9.94 -23.89
CA PRO A 429 -17.90 11.03 -24.77
C PRO A 429 -19.34 11.44 -24.47
N THR A 430 -19.67 12.73 -24.55
CA THR A 430 -20.99 13.29 -24.16
C THR A 430 -22.18 12.49 -24.71
N PRO A 431 -22.23 12.11 -26.01
CA PRO A 431 -23.36 11.34 -26.55
C PRO A 431 -23.51 9.94 -25.90
N MET A 432 -22.40 9.34 -25.49
CA MET A 432 -22.39 8.04 -24.83
C MET A 432 -22.80 8.15 -23.36
N ALA A 433 -22.44 9.25 -22.69
CA ALA A 433 -22.89 9.54 -21.34
C ALA A 433 -24.40 9.81 -21.29
N GLU A 434 -24.93 10.56 -22.27
CA GLU A 434 -26.37 10.80 -22.46
C GLU A 434 -27.13 9.50 -22.71
N ASP A 435 -26.66 8.66 -23.63
CA ASP A 435 -27.26 7.35 -23.91
C ASP A 435 -27.29 6.43 -22.67
N LEU A 436 -26.26 6.50 -21.81
CA LEU A 436 -26.21 5.75 -20.55
C LEU A 436 -27.17 6.33 -19.50
N LEU A 437 -27.30 7.65 -19.43
CA LEU A 437 -28.17 8.35 -18.48
C LEU A 437 -29.66 8.19 -18.83
N GLU A 438 -29.99 8.17 -20.11
CA GLU A 438 -31.34 7.97 -20.63
C GLU A 438 -31.73 6.47 -20.73
N GLY A 439 -30.83 5.55 -20.34
CA GLY A 439 -31.07 4.11 -20.37
C GLY A 439 -31.10 3.50 -21.79
N LYS A 440 -30.65 4.23 -22.81
CA LYS A 440 -30.54 3.76 -24.20
C LYS A 440 -29.37 2.80 -24.39
N ARG A 441 -28.38 2.80 -23.48
CA ARG A 441 -27.25 1.85 -23.44
C ARG A 441 -27.06 1.29 -22.04
N THR A 442 -26.55 0.05 -21.99
CA THR A 442 -26.18 -0.63 -20.75
C THR A 442 -24.66 -0.78 -20.67
N MET A 443 -24.06 -0.39 -19.54
CA MET A 443 -22.64 -0.59 -19.28
C MET A 443 -22.41 -1.80 -18.37
N MET A 444 -21.59 -2.75 -18.80
CA MET A 444 -21.09 -3.83 -17.95
C MET A 444 -19.72 -3.47 -17.38
N VAL A 445 -19.65 -3.13 -16.09
CA VAL A 445 -18.38 -2.90 -15.40
C VAL A 445 -17.76 -4.24 -15.04
N ARG A 446 -16.82 -4.72 -15.85
CA ARG A 446 -16.21 -6.06 -15.71
C ARG A 446 -14.83 -6.01 -15.03
N ALA A 447 -14.72 -5.34 -13.89
CA ALA A 447 -13.51 -5.36 -13.07
C ALA A 447 -13.87 -5.38 -11.57
N LYS A 448 -13.81 -6.58 -10.96
CA LYS A 448 -13.97 -6.91 -9.52
C LYS A 448 -15.40 -7.26 -9.03
N PRO A 449 -15.53 -7.96 -7.88
CA PRO A 449 -16.82 -8.47 -7.39
C PRO A 449 -17.83 -7.36 -7.16
N TYR A 450 -19.02 -7.55 -7.72
CA TYR A 450 -20.17 -6.65 -7.70
C TYR A 450 -20.52 -6.09 -6.30
N SER A 451 -20.21 -6.83 -5.23
CA SER A 451 -20.46 -6.43 -3.85
C SER A 451 -19.66 -5.21 -3.35
N GLU A 452 -18.50 -4.91 -3.95
CA GLU A 452 -17.67 -3.74 -3.56
C GLU A 452 -18.19 -2.42 -4.15
N TYR A 453 -18.84 -2.46 -5.32
CA TYR A 453 -19.25 -1.25 -6.05
C TYR A 453 -20.76 -0.99 -6.04
N ALA A 454 -21.62 -1.98 -5.74
CA ALA A 454 -23.08 -1.83 -5.76
C ALA A 454 -23.63 -0.80 -4.74
N LYS A 455 -22.77 -0.17 -3.92
CA LYS A 455 -23.14 0.85 -2.93
C LYS A 455 -22.45 2.20 -3.12
N GLN A 456 -21.76 2.40 -4.24
CA GLN A 456 -21.10 3.66 -4.57
C GLN A 456 -21.76 4.27 -5.81
N ALA A 457 -22.05 5.58 -5.76
CA ALA A 457 -22.47 6.31 -6.95
C ALA A 457 -21.31 6.33 -7.96
N ILE A 458 -21.53 5.80 -9.16
CA ILE A 458 -20.62 5.99 -10.29
C ILE A 458 -21.04 7.29 -10.96
N TYR A 459 -20.19 8.31 -10.89
CA TYR A 459 -20.46 9.57 -11.57
C TYR A 459 -20.08 9.45 -13.05
N LEU A 460 -21.04 9.75 -13.93
CA LEU A 460 -20.78 9.94 -15.37
C LEU A 460 -20.21 11.35 -15.54
N LEU A 461 -18.96 11.44 -16.00
CA LEU A 461 -18.28 12.72 -16.22
C LEU A 461 -18.18 12.96 -17.74
N SER A 462 -18.75 14.06 -18.23
CA SER A 462 -18.55 14.54 -19.60
C SER A 462 -17.17 15.21 -19.74
N GLU A 463 -16.61 15.23 -20.96
CA GLU A 463 -15.36 15.95 -21.24
C GLU A 463 -15.54 17.48 -21.34
N THR A 464 -16.76 17.96 -21.16
CA THR A 464 -17.12 19.37 -21.22
C THR A 464 -17.83 19.71 -19.91
N ASP A 465 -17.08 20.22 -18.95
CA ASP A 465 -17.32 21.54 -18.37
C ASP A 465 -16.25 21.92 -17.33
N VAL A 466 -15.93 23.21 -17.35
CA VAL A 466 -14.90 23.96 -16.59
C VAL A 466 -15.26 24.07 -15.12
#